data_AF-A0A8S3XSQ0-F1
#
_entry.id   AF-A0A8S3XSQ0-F1
#
_cell.length_a   1.000
_cell.length_b   1.000
_cell.length_c   1.000
_cell.angle_alpha   90.00
_cell.angle_beta   90.00
_cell.angle_gamma   90.00
#
_symmetry.space_group_name_H-M   'P 1'
#
loop_
_entity.id
_entity.type
_entity.pdbx_description
1 polymer ?
#
loop_
_entity_poly.entity_id
_entity_poly.type
_entity_poly.pdbx_seq_one_letter_code
_entity_poly.pdbx_strand_id
1 'polypeptide(L)'
;MWRKLRLTVLGRSITLPQTKDQKKEKKRIAERKRMENIRKDPDKYALWKLKMKETYLKRKREGKITSVQNLTPKQQKLARKKSRESTRRWYAKKKLLKERDIHSEEVIIDECDPADDTEINDPLDLKLPSSPEVSIIPRSPDIPSSSQVLTQFSPHSARITRSTIRQKRTLGIDLNLTENETDISSNADVHSRIISPSPNTSISDSPRTPSPQSSIASSPRRIVSPKVYKKAARETPLKKKSPWKHILRKFQYRYTKEIQLKDQKILELKRVNENYRKKIKRLEKDKRVTDVHKRQKENLSGNEKIQIVVEPCATGIKENVTMYFEEDENSRMSAGKKEFVTKGKIRKQKRYLSDSLQNLRKKYLETNPQYKITSQL
;
A
#
# COMPACT_ATOMS: atom_id res chain seq x y z
N MET A 1 -34.63 32.75 18.55
CA MET A 1 -34.48 32.20 19.92
C MET A 1 -35.38 30.97 20.10
N TRP A 2 -34.91 29.76 19.80
CA TRP A 2 -35.67 28.53 20.05
C TRP A 2 -35.08 27.84 21.29
N ARG A 3 -35.73 28.04 22.45
CA ARG A 3 -35.37 27.41 23.71
C ARG A 3 -35.71 25.92 23.63
N LYS A 4 -34.69 25.06 23.70
CA LYS A 4 -34.84 23.62 23.93
C LYS A 4 -35.54 23.40 25.28
N LEU A 5 -36.84 23.13 25.25
CA LEU A 5 -37.58 22.56 26.37
C LEU A 5 -36.95 21.20 26.72
N ARG A 6 -36.20 21.15 27.83
CA ARG A 6 -35.82 19.90 28.50
C ARG A 6 -36.97 19.51 29.43
N LEU A 7 -37.79 18.56 28.99
CA LEU A 7 -38.70 17.83 29.88
C LEU A 7 -37.87 17.01 30.88
N THR A 8 -37.74 17.53 32.09
CA THR A 8 -37.22 16.80 33.26
C THR A 8 -38.37 16.03 33.92
N VAL A 9 -38.74 14.89 33.35
CA VAL A 9 -39.61 13.92 34.00
C VAL A 9 -38.71 12.84 34.61
N LEU A 10 -38.65 12.81 35.94
CA LEU A 10 -38.14 11.71 36.77
C LEU A 10 -36.69 11.24 36.49
N GLY A 11 -35.70 12.09 36.82
CA GLY A 11 -34.44 11.71 37.51
C GLY A 11 -33.49 10.63 36.97
N ARG A 12 -33.80 9.95 35.86
CA ARG A 12 -32.93 8.97 35.21
C ARG A 12 -32.75 9.39 33.76
N SER A 13 -31.63 10.05 33.48
CA SER A 13 -31.21 10.30 32.10
C SER A 13 -31.10 8.94 31.40
N ILE A 14 -32.05 8.64 30.50
CA ILE A 14 -32.03 7.45 29.67
C ILE A 14 -30.87 7.64 28.68
N THR A 15 -29.66 7.22 29.07
CA THR A 15 -28.53 7.17 28.15
C THR A 15 -28.82 6.06 27.16
N LEU A 16 -29.07 6.42 25.90
CA LEU A 16 -29.25 5.46 24.82
C LEU A 16 -28.10 4.43 24.85
N PRO A 17 -28.41 3.12 24.73
CA PRO A 17 -27.41 2.08 24.81
C PRO A 17 -26.40 2.25 23.67
N GLN A 18 -25.15 2.52 24.03
CA GLN A 18 -24.10 2.73 23.04
C GLN A 18 -23.86 1.50 22.19
N THR A 19 -23.67 1.70 20.89
CA THR A 19 -23.35 0.61 19.98
C THR A 19 -22.00 -0.02 20.34
N LYS A 20 -21.80 -1.30 19.97
CA LYS A 20 -20.53 -2.02 20.25
C LYS A 20 -19.31 -1.27 19.71
N ASP A 21 -19.44 -0.60 18.57
CA ASP A 21 -18.34 0.15 17.95
C ASP A 21 -18.08 1.48 18.66
N GLN A 22 -19.11 2.18 19.14
CA GLN A 22 -18.94 3.36 19.99
C GLN A 22 -18.23 3.01 21.30
N LYS A 23 -18.58 1.88 21.94
CA LYS A 23 -17.89 1.40 23.15
C LYS A 23 -16.41 1.10 22.87
N LYS A 24 -16.10 0.48 21.73
CA LYS A 24 -14.71 0.22 21.32
C LYS A 24 -13.95 1.51 21.04
N GLU A 25 -14.55 2.49 20.38
CA GLU A 25 -13.89 3.76 20.07
C GLU A 25 -13.64 4.57 21.34
N LYS A 26 -14.62 4.65 22.26
CA LYS A 26 -14.41 5.24 23.60
C LYS A 26 -13.24 4.58 24.35
N LYS A 27 -13.13 3.25 24.30
CA LYS A 27 -11.98 2.53 24.90
C LYS A 27 -10.65 2.92 24.24
N ARG A 28 -10.61 3.08 22.90
CA ARG A 28 -9.40 3.53 22.18
C ARG A 28 -9.01 4.96 22.53
N ILE A 29 -9.99 5.85 22.72
CA ILE A 29 -9.76 7.25 23.11
C ILE A 29 -9.25 7.32 24.55
N ALA A 30 -9.85 6.57 25.47
CA ALA A 30 -9.40 6.50 26.86
C ALA A 30 -7.97 5.94 26.96
N GLU A 31 -7.64 4.88 26.20
CA GLU A 31 -6.28 4.34 26.17
C GLU A 31 -5.27 5.32 25.56
N ARG A 32 -5.66 6.07 24.52
CA ARG A 32 -4.84 7.15 23.95
C ARG A 32 -4.51 8.22 24.99
N LYS A 33 -5.53 8.73 25.70
CA LYS A 33 -5.35 9.72 26.78
C LYS A 33 -4.49 9.18 27.91
N ARG A 34 -4.70 7.92 28.32
CA ARG A 34 -3.87 7.26 29.33
C ARG A 34 -2.39 7.18 28.91
N MET A 35 -2.12 6.78 27.67
CA MET A 35 -0.76 6.71 27.14
C MET A 35 -0.12 8.09 26.98
N GLU A 36 -0.91 9.11 26.66
CA GLU A 36 -0.46 10.50 26.61
C GLU A 36 -0.08 11.01 28.00
N ASN A 37 -0.89 10.74 29.02
CA ASN A 37 -0.58 11.07 30.41
C ASN A 37 0.69 10.35 30.90
N ILE A 38 0.86 9.07 30.56
CA ILE A 38 2.10 8.32 30.87
C ILE A 38 3.31 8.93 30.15
N ARG A 39 3.14 9.46 28.93
CA ARG A 39 4.23 10.08 28.16
C ARG A 39 4.64 11.45 28.70
N LYS A 40 3.72 12.20 29.31
CA LYS A 40 4.00 13.51 29.91
C LYS A 40 4.91 13.41 31.14
N ASP A 41 4.77 12.35 31.93
CA ASP A 41 5.60 12.12 33.12
C ASP A 41 6.82 11.24 32.79
N PRO A 42 8.07 11.75 32.86
CA PRO A 42 9.26 11.01 32.42
C PRO A 42 9.49 9.71 33.20
N ASP A 43 9.26 9.72 34.52
CA ASP A 43 9.45 8.54 35.38
C ASP A 43 8.42 7.44 35.09
N LYS A 44 7.15 7.82 34.93
CA LYS A 44 6.10 6.86 34.55
C LYS A 44 6.35 6.28 33.17
N TYR A 45 6.87 7.07 32.24
CA TYR A 45 7.25 6.60 30.90
C TYR A 45 8.43 5.62 30.96
N ALA A 46 9.45 5.90 31.78
CA ALA A 46 10.58 5.01 32.00
C ALA A 46 10.13 3.65 32.60
N LEU A 47 9.31 3.69 33.65
CA LEU A 47 8.73 2.50 34.28
C LEU A 47 7.88 1.69 33.29
N TRP A 48 7.07 2.37 32.48
CA TRP A 48 6.27 1.73 31.43
C TRP A 48 7.14 1.04 30.37
N LYS A 49 8.24 1.69 29.92
CA LYS A 49 9.21 1.09 29.01
C LYS A 49 9.87 -0.16 29.60
N LEU A 50 10.28 -0.12 30.87
CA LEU A 50 10.85 -1.28 31.56
C LEU A 50 9.85 -2.45 31.61
N LYS A 51 8.60 -2.17 31.99
CA LYS A 51 7.52 -3.16 31.99
C LYS A 51 7.25 -3.76 30.60
N MET A 52 7.28 -2.93 29.55
CA MET A 52 7.15 -3.41 28.16
C MET A 52 8.34 -4.29 27.73
N LYS A 53 9.56 -3.94 28.13
CA LYS A 53 10.77 -4.73 27.88
C LYS A 53 10.69 -6.09 28.58
N GLU A 54 10.29 -6.10 29.85
CA GLU A 54 10.14 -7.32 30.65
C GLU A 54 9.08 -8.26 30.07
N THR A 55 7.89 -7.73 29.74
CA THR A 55 6.81 -8.51 29.12
C THR A 55 7.22 -9.06 27.74
N TYR A 56 7.97 -8.30 26.94
CA TYR A 56 8.55 -8.78 25.69
C TYR A 56 9.52 -9.95 25.93
N LEU A 57 10.47 -9.80 26.86
CA LEU A 57 11.43 -10.87 27.21
C LEU A 57 10.72 -12.12 27.75
N LYS A 58 9.69 -11.96 28.58
CA LYS A 58 8.86 -13.07 29.06
C LYS A 58 8.18 -13.80 27.90
N ARG A 59 7.54 -13.08 26.97
CA ARG A 59 6.91 -13.68 25.79
C ARG A 59 7.92 -14.32 24.83
N LYS A 60 9.14 -13.78 24.75
CA LYS A 60 10.24 -14.37 23.98
C LYS A 60 10.71 -15.68 24.62
N ARG A 61 10.90 -15.71 25.95
CA ARG A 61 11.20 -16.93 26.73
C ARG A 61 10.12 -18.00 26.59
N GLU A 62 8.85 -17.60 26.63
CA GLU A 62 7.69 -18.48 26.43
C GLU A 62 7.52 -18.95 24.97
N GLY A 63 8.38 -18.54 24.03
CA GLY A 63 8.26 -18.91 22.62
C GLY A 63 7.05 -18.31 21.90
N LYS A 64 6.33 -17.36 22.52
CA LYS A 64 5.17 -16.67 21.90
C LYS A 64 5.58 -15.63 20.87
N ILE A 65 6.86 -15.22 20.87
CA ILE A 65 7.46 -14.33 19.89
C ILE A 65 8.55 -15.12 19.17
N THR A 66 8.16 -15.81 18.10
CA THR A 66 9.09 -16.52 17.21
C THR A 66 9.55 -15.60 16.08
N SER A 67 10.85 -15.61 15.79
CA SER A 67 11.38 -15.02 14.55
C SER A 67 10.71 -15.68 13.34
N VAL A 68 10.51 -14.92 12.26
CA VAL A 68 9.90 -15.45 11.02
C VAL A 68 10.72 -16.62 10.46
N GLN A 69 12.05 -16.59 10.63
CA GLN A 69 12.94 -17.67 10.19
C GLN A 69 12.70 -18.97 10.96
N ASN A 70 12.29 -18.88 12.23
CA ASN A 70 12.03 -20.03 13.10
C ASN A 70 10.61 -20.59 12.95
N LEU A 71 9.76 -19.97 12.12
CA LEU A 71 8.42 -20.48 11.81
C LEU A 71 8.51 -21.62 10.79
N THR A 72 7.55 -22.56 10.83
CA THR A 72 7.45 -23.58 9.78
C THR A 72 7.18 -22.95 8.41
N PRO A 73 7.58 -23.55 7.28
CA PRO A 73 7.36 -22.97 5.95
C PRO A 73 5.91 -22.56 5.66
N LYS A 74 4.94 -23.35 6.16
CA LYS A 74 3.50 -23.03 6.08
C LYS A 74 3.13 -21.78 6.89
N GLN A 75 3.65 -21.65 8.11
CA GLN A 75 3.46 -20.47 8.95
C GLN A 75 4.15 -19.24 8.37
N GLN A 76 5.36 -19.39 7.80
CA GLN A 76 6.04 -18.31 7.08
C GLN A 76 5.20 -17.81 5.91
N LYS A 77 4.63 -18.72 5.10
CA LYS A 77 3.72 -18.37 4.00
C LYS A 77 2.49 -17.61 4.49
N LEU A 78 1.87 -18.05 5.59
CA LEU A 78 0.74 -17.35 6.23
C LEU A 78 1.14 -15.97 6.78
N ALA A 79 2.29 -15.84 7.43
CA ALA A 79 2.80 -14.58 7.94
C ALA A 79 3.07 -13.58 6.81
N ARG A 80 3.73 -14.03 5.73
CA ARG A 80 3.95 -13.23 4.51
C ARG A 80 2.62 -12.84 3.86
N LYS A 81 1.64 -13.73 3.79
CA LYS A 81 0.29 -13.42 3.28
C LYS A 81 -0.40 -12.34 4.12
N LYS A 82 -0.41 -12.48 5.45
CA LYS A 82 -0.95 -11.47 6.38
C LYS A 82 -0.24 -10.12 6.24
N SER A 83 1.08 -10.12 6.10
CA SER A 83 1.87 -8.91 5.88
C SER A 83 1.50 -8.24 4.55
N ARG A 84 1.35 -9.00 3.47
CA ARG A 84 0.92 -8.46 2.17
C ARG A 84 -0.49 -7.86 2.25
N GLU A 85 -1.41 -8.53 2.96
CA GLU A 85 -2.77 -8.05 3.17
C GLU A 85 -2.81 -6.76 4.02
N SER A 86 -2.05 -6.69 5.11
CA SER A 86 -1.97 -5.48 5.95
C SER A 86 -1.37 -4.31 5.18
N THR A 87 -0.30 -4.53 4.42
CA THR A 87 0.31 -3.53 3.54
C THR A 87 -0.69 -3.06 2.49
N ARG A 88 -1.41 -3.96 1.81
CA ARG A 88 -2.46 -3.60 0.84
C ARG A 88 -3.57 -2.76 1.49
N ARG A 89 -4.05 -3.15 2.67
CA ARG A 89 -5.07 -2.39 3.42
C ARG A 89 -4.57 -1.01 3.80
N TRP A 90 -3.31 -0.90 4.23
CA TRP A 90 -2.70 0.39 4.56
C TRP A 90 -2.63 1.31 3.35
N TYR A 91 -2.15 0.81 2.20
CA TYR A 91 -2.12 1.60 0.96
C TYR A 91 -3.52 1.97 0.47
N ALA A 92 -4.49 1.06 0.55
CA ALA A 92 -5.87 1.34 0.19
C ALA A 92 -6.47 2.43 1.09
N LYS A 93 -6.25 2.34 2.40
CA LYS A 93 -6.67 3.37 3.36
C LYS A 93 -6.00 4.71 3.04
N LYS A 94 -4.68 4.73 2.82
CA LYS A 94 -3.95 5.96 2.49
C LYS A 94 -4.44 6.60 1.19
N LYS A 95 -4.77 5.78 0.18
CA LYS A 95 -5.35 6.25 -1.08
C LYS A 95 -6.72 6.90 -0.85
N LEU A 96 -7.59 6.27 -0.05
CA LEU A 96 -8.90 6.83 0.30
C LEU A 96 -8.80 8.13 1.09
N LEU A 97 -7.82 8.26 2.00
CA LEU A 97 -7.57 9.54 2.68
C LEU A 97 -7.17 10.61 1.65
N LYS A 98 -6.21 10.32 0.77
CA LYS A 98 -5.78 11.27 -0.25
C LYS A 98 -6.93 11.70 -1.18
N GLU A 99 -7.79 10.77 -1.59
CA GLU A 99 -8.99 11.09 -2.39
C GLU A 99 -10.00 11.96 -1.63
N ARG A 100 -10.13 11.77 -0.31
CA ARG A 100 -10.95 12.65 0.54
C ARG A 100 -10.37 14.04 0.67
N ASP A 101 -9.07 14.14 0.89
CA ASP A 101 -8.39 15.43 1.08
C ASP A 101 -8.50 16.28 -0.21
N ILE A 102 -8.33 15.67 -1.38
CA ILE A 102 -8.54 16.33 -2.69
C ILE A 102 -9.99 16.80 -2.85
N HIS A 103 -10.96 15.96 -2.50
CA HIS A 103 -12.37 16.32 -2.66
C HIS A 103 -12.83 17.39 -1.66
N SER A 104 -12.18 17.53 -0.50
CA SER A 104 -12.44 18.65 0.42
C SER A 104 -11.82 19.97 -0.05
N GLU A 105 -10.74 19.94 -0.84
CA GLU A 105 -10.13 21.16 -1.40
C GLU A 105 -10.90 21.67 -2.64
N GLU A 106 -11.49 20.78 -3.44
CA GLU A 106 -12.29 21.16 -4.62
C GLU A 106 -13.68 21.76 -4.29
N VAL A 107 -14.12 21.74 -3.03
CA VAL A 107 -15.42 22.31 -2.60
C VAL A 107 -15.26 23.73 -2.01
N ILE A 108 -14.06 24.32 -2.05
CA ILE A 108 -13.78 25.66 -1.49
C ILE A 108 -13.53 26.69 -2.60
N ILE A 109 -13.97 26.44 -3.83
CA ILE A 109 -13.85 27.42 -4.93
C ILE A 109 -15.24 27.59 -5.57
N ASP A 110 -15.68 28.84 -5.60
CA ASP A 110 -16.92 29.40 -6.15
C ASP A 110 -18.19 29.39 -5.27
N GLU A 111 -18.05 29.91 -4.05
CA GLU A 111 -19.09 30.82 -3.52
C GLU A 111 -18.52 32.25 -3.64
N CYS A 112 -18.38 32.70 -4.89
CA CYS A 112 -18.28 34.12 -5.20
C CYS A 112 -19.65 34.71 -4.92
N ASP A 113 -19.79 35.33 -3.75
CA ASP A 113 -20.87 36.25 -3.46
C ASP A 113 -20.97 37.26 -4.63
N PRO A 114 -22.10 37.35 -5.34
CA PRO A 114 -22.29 38.40 -6.33
C PRO A 114 -22.23 39.73 -5.59
N ALA A 115 -21.35 40.61 -6.06
CA ALA A 115 -21.16 41.97 -5.58
C ALA A 115 -22.50 42.63 -5.21
N ASP A 116 -22.68 42.87 -3.91
CA ASP A 116 -23.66 43.83 -3.42
C ASP A 116 -22.92 45.17 -3.36
N ASP A 117 -22.98 45.90 -4.47
CA ASP A 117 -22.52 47.27 -4.61
C ASP A 117 -23.37 48.17 -3.70
N THR A 118 -22.99 48.27 -2.43
CA THR A 118 -23.43 49.36 -1.56
C THR A 118 -22.25 50.29 -1.29
N GLU A 119 -22.21 51.36 -2.08
CA GLU A 119 -21.50 52.60 -1.78
C GLU A 119 -21.81 53.04 -0.35
N ILE A 120 -20.88 52.79 0.57
CA ILE A 120 -20.82 53.49 1.85
C ILE A 120 -19.71 54.52 1.70
N ASN A 121 -20.16 55.75 1.44
CA ASN A 121 -19.39 56.97 1.62
C ASN A 121 -18.81 56.97 3.05
N ASP A 122 -17.49 56.92 3.17
CA ASP A 122 -16.77 57.13 4.42
C ASP A 122 -16.32 58.60 4.48
N PRO A 123 -16.93 59.47 5.31
CA PRO A 123 -16.70 60.90 5.29
C PRO A 123 -15.69 61.31 6.37
N LEU A 124 -14.48 60.72 6.39
CA LEU A 124 -13.41 61.17 7.30
C LEU A 124 -12.03 61.07 6.62
N ASP A 125 -11.89 61.84 5.55
CA ASP A 125 -10.60 62.18 4.93
C ASP A 125 -9.82 63.16 5.82
N LEU A 126 -9.06 62.61 6.78
CA LEU A 126 -8.06 63.36 7.55
C LEU A 126 -6.72 63.32 6.84
N LYS A 127 -6.49 64.37 6.05
CA LYS A 127 -5.17 64.81 5.59
C LYS A 127 -4.19 64.89 6.77
N LEU A 128 -3.06 64.19 6.68
CA LEU A 128 -1.86 64.57 7.42
C LEU A 128 -0.66 64.74 6.47
N PRO A 129 0.23 65.70 6.75
CA PRO A 129 1.10 66.31 5.77
C PRO A 129 2.47 65.65 5.65
N SER A 130 3.09 65.99 4.53
CA SER A 130 4.44 65.73 4.03
C SER A 130 5.61 66.06 4.96
N SER A 131 6.63 65.17 4.93
CA SER A 131 8.09 65.40 5.06
C SER A 131 8.63 65.96 6.40
N PRO A 132 9.95 65.84 6.74
CA PRO A 132 11.10 65.58 5.86
C PRO A 132 12.19 64.60 6.35
N GLU A 133 13.05 64.24 5.41
CA GLU A 133 14.51 64.03 5.50
C GLU A 133 15.13 63.57 6.83
N VAL A 134 15.70 62.36 6.82
CA VAL A 134 16.74 61.96 7.79
C VAL A 134 18.06 61.72 7.07
N SER A 135 18.88 62.75 7.18
CA SER A 135 20.34 62.82 7.26
C SER A 135 21.17 61.53 7.08
N ILE A 136 22.05 61.67 6.09
CA ILE A 136 23.33 61.01 5.87
C ILE A 136 24.24 61.14 7.11
N ILE A 137 24.82 60.03 7.59
CA ILE A 137 25.99 60.03 8.50
C ILE A 137 27.03 59.02 7.96
N PRO A 138 28.34 59.33 8.03
CA PRO A 138 29.32 58.82 7.08
C PRO A 138 30.04 57.53 7.51
N ARG A 139 30.61 56.87 6.49
CA ARG A 139 31.60 55.79 6.55
C ARG A 139 32.92 56.24 7.18
N SER A 140 33.51 55.39 8.02
CA SER A 140 34.93 54.91 8.00
C SER A 140 35.38 54.43 9.41
N PRO A 141 36.52 53.75 9.59
CA PRO A 141 37.06 52.59 8.86
C PRO A 141 37.44 51.40 9.80
N ASP A 142 37.68 50.25 9.17
CA ASP A 142 38.56 49.10 9.53
C ASP A 142 38.99 48.82 10.97
N ILE A 143 38.79 47.56 11.42
CA ILE A 143 39.76 46.71 12.16
C ILE A 143 39.33 45.23 12.05
N PRO A 144 40.26 44.26 11.92
CA PRO A 144 39.96 42.89 11.52
C PRO A 144 39.86 41.87 12.68
N SER A 145 39.39 40.68 12.33
CA SER A 145 39.68 39.37 12.94
C SER A 145 38.97 39.00 14.25
N SER A 146 38.11 37.98 14.21
CA SER A 146 38.36 36.70 14.90
C SER A 146 37.18 35.74 14.75
N SER A 147 37.47 34.60 14.11
CA SER A 147 37.13 33.23 14.53
C SER A 147 35.76 32.96 15.20
N GLN A 148 34.90 32.22 14.49
CA GLN A 148 34.29 30.94 14.89
C GLN A 148 32.93 30.77 14.19
N VAL A 149 32.91 30.04 13.07
CA VAL A 149 31.66 29.55 12.49
C VAL A 149 31.54 28.05 12.74
N LEU A 150 30.61 27.78 13.64
CA LEU A 150 30.03 26.50 14.02
C LEU A 150 29.42 25.81 12.77
N THR A 151 30.01 24.71 12.30
CA THR A 151 29.42 23.89 11.24
C THR A 151 28.19 23.15 11.76
N GLN A 152 27.02 23.65 11.42
CA GLN A 152 25.74 22.98 11.61
C GLN A 152 25.62 21.82 10.61
N PHE A 153 25.70 20.57 11.11
CA PHE A 153 25.35 19.39 10.33
C PHE A 153 23.83 19.31 10.14
N SER A 154 23.36 19.72 8.95
CA SER A 154 22.00 19.46 8.49
C SER A 154 21.93 18.07 7.84
N PRO A 155 21.10 17.12 8.34
CA PRO A 155 20.95 15.83 7.70
C PRO A 155 19.95 15.95 6.55
N HIS A 156 20.45 16.19 5.34
CA HIS A 156 19.66 15.98 4.13
C HIS A 156 19.40 14.48 3.93
N SER A 157 18.18 14.08 4.33
CA SER A 157 17.59 12.78 4.04
C SER A 157 17.47 12.60 2.53
N ALA A 158 18.39 11.81 1.96
CA ALA A 158 18.35 11.39 0.57
C ALA A 158 17.09 10.55 0.31
N ARG A 159 16.08 11.20 -0.27
CA ARG A 159 14.82 10.59 -0.69
C ARG A 159 15.06 9.76 -1.96
N ILE A 160 15.42 8.50 -1.79
CA ILE A 160 15.54 7.53 -2.90
C ILE A 160 14.15 7.27 -3.48
N THR A 161 13.81 7.96 -4.58
CA THR A 161 12.63 7.67 -5.39
C THR A 161 12.94 6.51 -6.34
N ARG A 162 12.61 5.29 -5.93
CA ARG A 162 12.57 4.14 -6.85
C ARG A 162 11.39 4.31 -7.81
N SER A 163 11.62 4.86 -9.00
CA SER A 163 10.69 4.80 -10.12
C SER A 163 10.74 3.39 -10.72
N THR A 164 9.76 2.56 -10.39
CA THR A 164 9.55 1.28 -11.08
C THR A 164 8.92 1.55 -12.44
N ILE A 165 9.77 1.70 -13.46
CA ILE A 165 9.36 1.66 -14.87
C ILE A 165 8.85 0.25 -15.16
N ARG A 166 7.53 0.12 -15.28
CA ARG A 166 6.83 -1.13 -15.57
C ARG A 166 6.60 -1.19 -17.08
N GLN A 167 7.50 -1.86 -17.80
CA GLN A 167 7.29 -2.12 -19.22
C GLN A 167 6.09 -3.04 -19.41
N LYS A 168 5.09 -2.55 -20.17
CA LYS A 168 3.99 -3.36 -20.68
C LYS A 168 4.57 -4.35 -21.69
N ARG A 169 4.46 -5.64 -21.40
CA ARG A 169 4.63 -6.70 -22.40
C ARG A 169 3.34 -6.78 -23.19
N THR A 170 3.34 -6.25 -24.40
CA THR A 170 2.39 -6.63 -25.44
C THR A 170 2.91 -7.92 -26.05
N LEU A 171 2.24 -9.03 -25.77
CA LEU A 171 2.40 -10.25 -26.57
C LEU A 171 1.63 -10.00 -27.86
N GLY A 172 2.35 -9.73 -28.95
CA GLY A 172 1.81 -9.85 -30.30
C GLY A 172 1.60 -11.34 -30.56
N ILE A 173 0.34 -11.75 -30.65
CA ILE A 173 -0.06 -13.00 -31.27
C ILE A 173 -0.59 -12.56 -32.63
N ASP A 174 0.22 -12.71 -33.66
CA ASP A 174 -0.22 -12.60 -35.03
C ASP A 174 -1.09 -13.83 -35.33
N LEU A 175 -2.40 -13.59 -35.46
CA LEU A 175 -3.36 -14.55 -35.97
C LEU A 175 -3.75 -14.09 -37.37
N ASN A 176 -2.97 -14.54 -38.35
CA ASN A 176 -3.47 -14.74 -39.70
C ASN A 176 -4.13 -16.13 -39.71
N LEU A 177 -5.46 -16.19 -39.74
CA LEU A 177 -6.13 -17.37 -40.25
C LEU A 177 -7.29 -16.93 -41.14
N THR A 178 -7.10 -17.31 -42.39
CA THR A 178 -7.99 -17.22 -43.53
C THR A 178 -9.31 -17.93 -43.28
N GLU A 179 -10.34 -17.33 -43.85
CA GLU A 179 -11.68 -17.85 -44.08
C GLU A 179 -11.63 -19.27 -44.66
N ASN A 180 -12.50 -20.14 -44.16
CA ASN A 180 -13.17 -21.19 -44.92
C ASN A 180 -14.37 -21.66 -44.10
N GLU A 181 -15.55 -21.28 -44.60
CA GLU A 181 -16.84 -21.82 -44.22
C GLU A 181 -16.97 -23.25 -44.75
N THR A 182 -17.37 -24.18 -43.89
CA THR A 182 -18.20 -25.33 -44.28
C THR A 182 -18.94 -25.85 -43.05
N ASP A 183 -20.27 -25.84 -43.15
CA ASP A 183 -21.20 -26.60 -42.34
C ASP A 183 -20.94 -28.12 -42.43
N ILE A 184 -21.31 -28.86 -41.38
CA ILE A 184 -21.73 -30.29 -41.28
C ILE A 184 -21.69 -30.61 -39.77
N SER A 185 -22.83 -30.62 -39.08
CA SER A 185 -23.72 -31.77 -38.85
C SER A 185 -23.12 -32.94 -38.04
N SER A 186 -23.69 -33.10 -36.84
CA SER A 186 -24.04 -34.37 -36.16
C SER A 186 -22.98 -35.28 -35.52
N ASN A 187 -23.35 -35.67 -34.29
CA ASN A 187 -23.18 -36.98 -33.65
C ASN A 187 -21.92 -37.35 -32.83
N ALA A 188 -22.26 -37.77 -31.60
CA ALA A 188 -21.81 -38.94 -30.85
C ALA A 188 -20.44 -38.94 -30.10
N ASP A 189 -20.58 -39.07 -28.78
CA ASP A 189 -19.89 -40.04 -27.91
C ASP A 189 -18.74 -40.84 -28.51
N VAL A 190 -17.52 -40.64 -28.01
CA VAL A 190 -16.56 -41.73 -27.77
C VAL A 190 -15.62 -41.40 -26.60
N HIS A 191 -15.62 -42.29 -25.61
CA HIS A 191 -14.63 -42.43 -24.54
C HIS A 191 -13.18 -42.54 -25.06
N SER A 192 -12.24 -41.81 -24.45
CA SER A 192 -10.90 -42.37 -24.21
C SER A 192 -10.17 -41.68 -23.06
N ARG A 193 -10.03 -42.45 -21.96
CA ARG A 193 -9.05 -42.21 -20.90
C ARG A 193 -7.66 -42.41 -21.50
N ILE A 194 -6.83 -41.37 -21.50
CA ILE A 194 -5.38 -41.54 -21.61
C ILE A 194 -4.81 -41.39 -20.21
N ILE A 195 -4.49 -42.53 -19.61
CA ILE A 195 -3.66 -42.66 -18.41
C ILE A 195 -2.22 -42.44 -18.87
N SER A 196 -1.59 -41.36 -18.43
CA SER A 196 -0.15 -41.15 -18.60
C SER A 196 0.62 -41.80 -17.45
N PRO A 197 1.64 -42.61 -17.71
CA PRO A 197 2.46 -43.23 -16.68
C PRO A 197 3.49 -42.24 -16.13
N SER A 198 3.53 -42.16 -14.80
CA SER A 198 4.54 -41.44 -14.02
C SER A 198 5.85 -42.24 -14.00
N PRO A 199 7.01 -41.66 -14.34
CA PRO A 199 8.27 -42.36 -14.19
C PRO A 199 8.73 -42.36 -12.73
N ASN A 200 8.97 -43.57 -12.23
CA ASN A 200 9.69 -43.85 -11.00
C ASN A 200 11.10 -43.23 -11.08
N THR A 201 11.48 -42.45 -10.08
CA THR A 201 12.89 -42.28 -9.71
C THR A 201 13.06 -42.82 -8.30
N SER A 202 13.81 -43.91 -8.27
CA SER A 202 14.26 -44.65 -7.13
C SER A 202 15.49 -43.98 -6.52
N ILE A 203 15.75 -44.34 -5.26
CA ILE A 203 17.05 -44.28 -4.57
C ILE A 203 17.50 -42.89 -4.10
N SER A 204 17.25 -42.63 -2.81
CA SER A 204 18.35 -42.26 -1.90
C SER A 204 17.96 -42.63 -0.47
N ASP A 205 18.47 -43.79 -0.04
CA ASP A 205 18.60 -44.13 1.36
C ASP A 205 19.52 -43.11 2.03
N SER A 206 18.96 -42.35 2.97
CA SER A 206 19.74 -41.54 3.91
C SER A 206 19.58 -42.11 5.32
N PRO A 207 20.69 -42.31 6.03
CA PRO A 207 20.72 -43.07 7.26
C PRO A 207 19.95 -42.39 8.38
N ARG A 208 19.14 -43.22 9.02
CA ARG A 208 18.38 -43.01 10.24
C ARG A 208 19.33 -42.54 11.35
N THR A 209 19.28 -41.26 11.69
CA THR A 209 19.96 -40.76 12.89
C THR A 209 19.25 -41.30 14.14
N PRO A 210 19.98 -41.86 15.12
CA PRO A 210 19.37 -42.32 16.36
C PRO A 210 18.90 -41.12 17.18
N SER A 211 17.63 -41.16 17.56
CA SER A 211 17.01 -40.24 18.51
C SER A 211 17.87 -40.06 19.77
N PRO A 212 18.12 -38.82 20.22
CA PRO A 212 18.72 -38.62 21.53
C PRO A 212 17.72 -39.06 22.60
N GLN A 213 18.08 -40.12 23.31
CA GLN A 213 17.50 -40.50 24.59
C GLN A 213 17.73 -39.35 25.58
N SER A 214 16.79 -38.40 25.65
CA SER A 214 16.78 -37.42 26.72
C SER A 214 15.96 -37.97 27.89
N SER A 215 16.70 -38.49 28.86
CA SER A 215 16.56 -38.21 30.30
C SER A 215 15.15 -38.32 30.88
N ILE A 216 14.99 -39.38 31.65
CA ILE A 216 14.00 -39.60 32.70
C ILE A 216 14.05 -38.41 33.66
N ALA A 217 13.30 -37.35 33.36
CA ALA A 217 12.94 -36.34 34.33
C ALA A 217 11.77 -36.89 35.13
N SER A 218 12.11 -37.40 36.31
CA SER A 218 11.24 -37.67 37.45
C SER A 218 10.02 -36.76 37.46
N SER A 219 8.88 -37.30 37.02
CA SER A 219 7.58 -36.72 37.31
C SER A 219 7.44 -36.66 38.83
N PRO A 220 7.12 -35.50 39.44
CA PRO A 220 6.82 -35.47 40.86
C PRO A 220 5.64 -36.42 41.07
N ARG A 221 5.85 -37.43 41.92
CA ARG A 221 4.79 -38.31 42.43
C ARG A 221 3.69 -37.42 42.97
N ARG A 222 2.69 -37.16 42.14
CA ARG A 222 1.45 -36.53 42.56
C ARG A 222 0.85 -37.53 43.54
N ILE A 223 0.91 -37.18 44.82
CA ILE A 223 0.20 -37.89 45.88
C ILE A 223 -1.27 -37.89 45.45
N VAL A 224 -1.68 -39.00 44.84
CA VAL A 224 -3.08 -39.27 44.54
C VAL A 224 -3.68 -39.55 45.90
N SER A 225 -4.24 -38.51 46.51
CA SER A 225 -5.19 -38.68 47.60
C SER A 225 -6.25 -39.64 47.07
N PRO A 226 -6.48 -40.81 47.70
CA PRO A 226 -7.55 -41.70 47.29
C PRO A 226 -8.84 -40.90 47.45
N LYS A 227 -9.36 -40.40 46.34
CA LYS A 227 -10.73 -39.91 46.30
C LYS A 227 -11.57 -41.12 46.63
N VAL A 228 -12.01 -41.18 47.88
CA VAL A 228 -13.10 -42.04 48.32
C VAL A 228 -14.30 -41.58 47.50
N TYR A 229 -14.42 -42.16 46.30
CA TYR A 229 -15.62 -42.05 45.50
C TYR A 229 -16.68 -42.81 46.29
N LYS A 230 -17.36 -42.12 47.21
CA LYS A 230 -18.67 -42.51 47.67
C LYS A 230 -19.54 -42.56 46.42
N LYS A 231 -19.62 -43.74 45.80
CA LYS A 231 -20.66 -44.12 44.84
C LYS A 231 -21.97 -44.12 45.63
N ALA A 232 -22.46 -42.93 45.97
CA ALA A 232 -23.89 -42.77 46.15
C ALA A 232 -24.46 -42.98 44.75
N ALA A 233 -24.92 -44.21 44.50
CA ALA A 233 -25.82 -44.54 43.41
C ALA A 233 -27.08 -43.68 43.61
N ARG A 234 -26.99 -42.39 43.28
CA ARG A 234 -28.16 -41.59 43.01
C ARG A 234 -28.70 -42.17 41.73
N GLU A 235 -29.65 -43.07 41.88
CA GLU A 235 -30.58 -43.48 40.84
C GLU A 235 -31.18 -42.19 40.27
N THR A 236 -30.52 -41.62 39.28
CA THR A 236 -31.11 -40.52 38.53
C THR A 236 -32.31 -41.15 37.84
N PRO A 237 -33.55 -40.74 38.15
CA PRO A 237 -34.72 -41.34 37.55
C PRO A 237 -34.52 -41.28 36.05
N LEU A 238 -34.62 -42.43 35.38
CA LEU A 238 -34.53 -42.57 33.94
C LEU A 238 -35.63 -41.72 33.31
N LYS A 239 -35.36 -40.42 33.16
CA LYS A 239 -36.26 -39.47 32.51
C LYS A 239 -36.34 -39.95 31.07
N LYS A 240 -37.41 -40.69 30.75
CA LYS A 240 -37.74 -41.14 29.39
C LYS A 240 -37.65 -39.91 28.50
N LYS A 241 -36.59 -39.85 27.68
CA LYS A 241 -36.34 -38.69 26.81
C LYS A 241 -37.51 -38.61 25.83
N SER A 242 -38.26 -37.52 25.88
CA SER A 242 -39.40 -37.30 25.00
C SER A 242 -39.00 -37.54 23.54
N PRO A 243 -39.67 -38.46 22.82
CA PRO A 243 -39.40 -38.76 21.41
C PRO A 243 -39.44 -37.50 20.53
N TRP A 244 -40.32 -36.56 20.88
CA TRP A 244 -40.49 -35.27 20.22
C TRP A 244 -39.23 -34.40 20.21
N LYS A 245 -38.40 -34.50 21.24
CA LYS A 245 -37.17 -33.69 21.34
C LYS A 245 -36.15 -34.04 20.26
N HIS A 246 -36.12 -35.31 19.84
CA HIS A 246 -35.25 -35.76 18.75
C HIS A 246 -35.76 -35.31 17.38
N ILE A 247 -37.08 -35.41 17.16
CA ILE A 247 -37.72 -34.95 15.93
C ILE A 247 -37.54 -33.45 15.74
N LEU A 248 -37.79 -32.65 16.78
CA LEU A 248 -37.60 -31.20 16.74
C LEU A 248 -36.14 -30.83 16.45
N ARG A 249 -35.18 -31.55 17.06
CA ARG A 249 -33.76 -31.33 16.80
C ARG A 249 -33.38 -31.65 15.35
N LYS A 250 -33.92 -32.73 14.77
CA LYS A 250 -33.73 -33.06 13.35
C LYS A 250 -34.30 -31.96 12.45
N PHE A 251 -35.48 -31.45 12.76
CA PHE A 251 -36.10 -30.36 11.99
C PHE A 251 -35.29 -29.07 12.05
N GLN A 252 -34.91 -28.64 13.26
CA GLN A 252 -34.04 -27.48 13.47
C GLN A 252 -32.70 -27.62 12.73
N TYR A 253 -32.09 -28.80 12.75
CA TYR A 253 -30.86 -29.06 12.02
C TYR A 253 -31.04 -28.93 10.50
N ARG A 254 -32.12 -29.49 9.93
CA ARG A 254 -32.42 -29.35 8.50
C ARG A 254 -32.61 -27.88 8.11
N TYR A 255 -33.43 -27.16 8.88
CA TYR A 255 -33.73 -25.75 8.65
C TYR A 255 -32.47 -24.86 8.73
N THR A 256 -31.65 -25.04 9.77
CA THR A 256 -30.40 -24.29 9.92
C THR A 256 -29.38 -24.61 8.82
N LYS A 257 -29.30 -25.87 8.39
CA LYS A 257 -28.44 -26.27 7.27
C LYS A 257 -28.91 -25.64 5.95
N GLU A 258 -30.22 -25.56 5.73
CA GLU A 258 -30.79 -24.91 4.54
C GLU A 258 -30.52 -23.40 4.53
N ILE A 259 -30.66 -22.73 5.68
CA ILE A 259 -30.27 -21.32 5.83
C ILE A 259 -28.79 -21.13 5.50
N GLN A 260 -27.90 -21.98 6.03
CA GLN A 260 -26.47 -21.88 5.75
C GLN A 260 -26.14 -22.03 4.26
N LEU A 261 -26.82 -22.94 3.55
CA LEU A 261 -26.66 -23.11 2.11
C LEU A 261 -27.14 -21.87 1.33
N LYS A 262 -28.29 -21.31 1.72
CA LYS A 262 -28.81 -20.06 1.13
C LYS A 262 -27.85 -18.88 1.37
N ASP A 263 -27.30 -18.75 2.57
CA ASP A 263 -26.31 -17.72 2.92
C ASP A 263 -25.03 -17.85 2.10
N GLN A 264 -24.54 -19.07 1.90
CA GLN A 264 -23.38 -19.34 1.03
C GLN A 264 -23.66 -18.91 -0.41
N LYS A 265 -24.83 -19.26 -0.96
CA LYS A 265 -25.24 -18.86 -2.31
C LYS A 265 -25.36 -17.34 -2.45
N ILE A 266 -25.91 -16.65 -1.46
CA ILE A 266 -25.97 -15.18 -1.42
C ILE A 266 -24.56 -14.57 -1.42
N LEU A 267 -23.61 -15.14 -0.66
CA LEU A 267 -22.23 -14.66 -0.61
C LEU A 267 -21.52 -14.82 -1.96
N GLU A 268 -21.74 -15.94 -2.65
CA GLU A 268 -21.20 -16.18 -4.00
C GLU A 268 -21.77 -15.20 -5.02
N LEU A 269 -23.09 -15.00 -5.03
CA LEU A 269 -23.74 -14.01 -5.89
C LEU A 269 -23.22 -12.60 -5.63
N LYS A 270 -23.02 -12.21 -4.36
CA LYS A 270 -22.40 -10.92 -4.01
C LYS A 270 -20.99 -10.78 -4.58
N ARG A 271 -20.17 -11.85 -4.52
CA ARG A 271 -18.81 -11.86 -5.09
C ARG A 271 -18.84 -11.71 -6.62
N VAL A 272 -19.74 -12.42 -7.30
CA VAL A 272 -19.92 -12.34 -8.75
C VAL A 272 -20.39 -10.94 -9.17
N ASN A 273 -21.37 -10.35 -8.47
CA ASN A 273 -21.84 -8.99 -8.71
C ASN A 273 -20.73 -7.94 -8.48
N GLU A 274 -19.88 -8.11 -7.47
CA GLU A 274 -18.73 -7.23 -7.26
C GLU A 274 -17.73 -7.31 -8.42
N ASN A 275 -17.51 -8.50 -8.98
CA ASN A 275 -16.66 -8.68 -10.14
C ASN A 275 -17.24 -8.01 -11.40
N TYR A 276 -18.55 -8.14 -11.64
CA TYR A 276 -19.21 -7.44 -12.74
C TYR A 276 -19.14 -5.93 -12.60
N ARG A 277 -19.40 -5.39 -11.40
CA ARG A 277 -19.22 -3.95 -11.12
C ARG A 277 -17.80 -3.48 -11.42
N LYS A 278 -16.77 -4.27 -11.05
CA LYS A 278 -15.38 -3.95 -11.37
C LYS A 278 -15.09 -4.02 -12.87
N LYS A 279 -15.69 -4.97 -13.60
CA LYS A 279 -15.56 -5.09 -15.05
C LYS A 279 -16.15 -3.88 -15.76
N ILE A 280 -17.37 -3.47 -15.38
CA ILE A 280 -18.04 -2.26 -15.90
C ILE A 280 -17.17 -1.02 -15.68
N LYS A 281 -16.66 -0.80 -14.46
CA LYS A 281 -15.77 0.34 -14.17
C LYS A 281 -14.49 0.38 -15.00
N ARG A 282 -13.94 -0.78 -15.38
CA ARG A 282 -12.75 -0.83 -16.26
C ARG A 282 -13.13 -0.42 -17.68
N LEU A 283 -14.22 -0.97 -18.20
CA LEU A 283 -14.72 -0.63 -19.54
C LEU A 283 -15.09 0.86 -19.65
N GLU A 284 -15.73 1.44 -18.63
CA GLU A 284 -16.01 2.89 -18.58
C GLU A 284 -14.73 3.72 -18.58
N LYS A 285 -13.69 3.27 -17.87
CA LYS A 285 -12.40 3.95 -17.86
C LYS A 285 -11.71 3.87 -19.22
N ASP A 286 -11.76 2.72 -19.87
CA ASP A 286 -11.15 2.52 -21.19
C ASP A 286 -11.83 3.39 -22.26
N LYS A 287 -13.18 3.51 -22.21
CA LYS A 287 -13.94 4.46 -23.06
C LYS A 287 -13.52 5.92 -22.86
N ARG A 288 -13.32 6.37 -21.61
CA ARG A 288 -12.84 7.74 -21.35
C ARG A 288 -11.45 8.00 -21.92
N VAL A 289 -10.57 6.99 -21.93
CA VAL A 289 -9.21 7.12 -22.49
C VAL A 289 -9.26 7.23 -24.02
N THR A 290 -10.12 6.45 -24.69
CA THR A 290 -10.30 6.55 -26.14
C THR A 290 -10.87 7.91 -26.55
N ASP A 291 -11.81 8.46 -25.78
CA ASP A 291 -12.39 9.77 -26.06
C ASP A 291 -11.36 10.90 -25.90
N VAL A 292 -10.48 10.83 -24.89
CA VAL A 292 -9.40 11.80 -24.72
C VAL A 292 -8.39 11.74 -25.87
N HIS A 293 -8.00 10.55 -26.33
CA HIS A 293 -7.12 10.43 -27.49
C HIS A 293 -7.77 10.92 -28.79
N LYS A 294 -9.07 10.71 -28.95
CA LYS A 294 -9.82 11.24 -30.11
C LYS A 294 -9.85 12.77 -30.10
N ARG A 295 -10.16 13.39 -28.95
CA ARG A 295 -10.15 14.86 -28.78
C ARG A 295 -8.75 15.46 -28.96
N GLN A 296 -7.70 14.80 -28.45
CA GLN A 296 -6.33 15.26 -28.66
C GLN A 296 -5.89 15.19 -30.13
N LYS A 297 -6.33 14.17 -30.86
CA LYS A 297 -6.05 14.02 -32.30
C LYS A 297 -6.81 15.06 -33.14
N GLU A 298 -8.04 15.38 -32.78
CA GLU A 298 -8.84 16.44 -33.44
C GLU A 298 -8.25 17.84 -33.16
N ASN A 299 -7.79 18.11 -31.93
CA ASN A 299 -7.14 19.39 -31.60
C ASN A 299 -5.76 19.57 -32.24
N LEU A 300 -5.02 18.48 -32.53
CA LEU A 300 -3.75 18.52 -33.27
C LEU A 300 -3.94 18.70 -34.79
N SER A 301 -5.16 18.51 -35.31
CA SER A 301 -5.49 18.71 -36.72
C SER A 301 -5.92 20.14 -37.04
N GLY A 302 -6.29 20.94 -36.03
CA GLY A 302 -6.81 22.31 -36.20
C GLY A 302 -5.77 23.42 -36.05
N ASN A 303 -4.58 23.12 -35.52
CA ASN A 303 -3.48 24.08 -35.45
C ASN A 303 -2.55 23.89 -36.65
N GLU A 304 -2.39 24.98 -37.39
CA GLU A 304 -1.64 25.11 -38.63
C GLU A 304 -0.34 24.30 -38.63
N LYS A 305 -0.13 23.60 -39.76
CA LYS A 305 1.09 22.88 -40.09
C LYS A 305 2.28 23.85 -40.10
N ILE A 306 2.91 24.07 -38.95
CA ILE A 306 4.35 24.33 -38.94
C ILE A 306 4.98 22.99 -39.34
N GLN A 307 5.21 22.82 -40.63
CA GLN A 307 6.09 21.76 -41.14
C GLN A 307 7.49 22.03 -40.60
N ILE A 308 7.76 21.58 -39.37
CA ILE A 308 9.11 21.22 -39.03
C ILE A 308 9.39 20.00 -39.90
N VAL A 309 10.08 20.22 -41.01
CA VAL A 309 10.74 19.17 -41.78
C VAL A 309 11.80 18.57 -40.86
N VAL A 310 11.36 17.75 -39.92
CA VAL A 310 12.23 16.77 -39.29
C VAL A 310 12.36 15.71 -40.37
N GLU A 311 13.36 15.87 -41.24
CA GLU A 311 13.88 14.73 -41.98
C GLU A 311 14.01 13.58 -40.97
N PRO A 312 13.55 12.36 -41.31
CA PRO A 312 13.69 11.18 -40.47
C PRO A 312 15.16 10.76 -40.43
N CYS A 313 16.01 11.63 -39.90
CA CYS A 313 17.41 11.35 -39.66
C CYS A 313 17.52 10.68 -38.29
N ALA A 314 18.08 9.47 -38.36
CA ALA A 314 19.00 8.94 -37.38
C ALA A 314 18.44 8.03 -36.27
N THR A 315 18.32 6.76 -36.64
CA THR A 315 18.86 5.67 -35.80
C THR A 315 20.29 5.99 -35.30
N GLY A 316 21.12 6.65 -36.12
CA GLY A 316 22.50 7.02 -35.77
C GLY A 316 22.69 8.00 -34.61
N ILE A 317 21.76 8.94 -34.34
CA ILE A 317 21.93 9.89 -33.22
C ILE A 317 21.85 9.14 -31.88
N LYS A 318 20.93 8.18 -31.78
CA LYS A 318 20.79 7.36 -30.58
C LYS A 318 22.03 6.51 -30.35
N GLU A 319 22.64 6.00 -31.42
CA GLU A 319 23.88 5.22 -31.37
C GLU A 319 25.06 6.09 -30.94
N ASN A 320 25.23 7.28 -31.53
CA ASN A 320 26.28 8.23 -31.18
C ASN A 320 26.19 8.67 -29.71
N VAL A 321 24.98 9.00 -29.24
CA VAL A 321 24.75 9.34 -27.82
C VAL A 321 25.05 8.15 -26.92
N THR A 322 24.69 6.93 -27.34
CA THR A 322 24.98 5.71 -26.56
C THR A 322 26.47 5.46 -26.48
N MET A 323 27.21 5.61 -27.59
CA MET A 323 28.67 5.46 -27.64
C MET A 323 29.36 6.47 -26.72
N TYR A 324 28.95 7.74 -26.76
CA TYR A 324 29.49 8.77 -25.89
C TYR A 324 29.34 8.45 -24.39
N PHE A 325 28.19 7.92 -23.95
CA PHE A 325 28.01 7.50 -22.56
C PHE A 325 28.70 6.17 -22.21
N GLU A 326 29.21 5.44 -23.21
CA GLU A 326 30.00 4.23 -23.03
C GLU A 326 31.50 4.51 -22.96
N GLU A 327 31.96 5.72 -23.30
CA GLU A 327 33.37 6.14 -23.13
C GLU A 327 33.77 6.22 -21.64
N ASP A 328 35.01 5.82 -21.34
CA ASP A 328 35.51 5.73 -19.97
C ASP A 328 35.64 7.11 -19.28
N GLU A 329 35.76 8.18 -20.06
CA GLU A 329 35.79 9.56 -19.56
C GLU A 329 34.43 10.02 -19.01
N ASN A 330 33.35 9.56 -19.64
CA ASN A 330 31.97 9.91 -19.30
C ASN A 330 31.34 8.93 -18.30
N SER A 331 31.94 7.74 -18.15
CA SER A 331 31.32 6.61 -17.48
C SER A 331 32.36 5.61 -16.99
N ARG A 332 32.41 5.32 -15.69
CA ARG A 332 33.38 4.38 -15.09
C ARG A 332 32.73 3.02 -14.83
N MET A 333 33.44 1.95 -15.16
CA MET A 333 32.98 0.59 -14.86
C MET A 333 32.88 0.35 -13.34
N SER A 334 31.80 -0.31 -12.91
CA SER A 334 31.66 -0.73 -11.51
C SER A 334 32.73 -1.76 -11.14
N ALA A 335 33.35 -1.62 -9.96
CA ALA A 335 34.45 -2.47 -9.51
C ALA A 335 34.08 -3.96 -9.33
N GLY A 336 32.80 -4.30 -9.33
CA GLY A 336 32.31 -5.66 -9.12
C GLY A 336 32.15 -6.45 -10.41
N LYS A 337 32.90 -7.56 -10.56
CA LYS A 337 32.78 -8.56 -11.65
C LYS A 337 31.38 -9.21 -11.75
N LYS A 338 30.42 -8.90 -10.87
CA LYS A 338 29.08 -9.49 -10.80
C LYS A 338 27.94 -8.52 -11.15
N GLU A 339 28.23 -7.26 -11.47
CA GLU A 339 27.21 -6.25 -11.74
C GLU A 339 26.95 -6.08 -13.24
N PHE A 340 25.97 -6.82 -13.77
CA PHE A 340 25.57 -6.74 -15.18
C PHE A 340 24.12 -6.28 -15.34
N VAL A 341 23.83 -5.68 -16.50
CA VAL A 341 22.48 -5.39 -16.99
C VAL A 341 22.31 -6.04 -18.35
N THR A 342 21.21 -6.77 -18.51
CA THR A 342 20.84 -7.39 -19.80
C THR A 342 19.68 -6.62 -20.42
N LYS A 343 19.89 -6.07 -21.62
CA LYS A 343 18.86 -5.36 -22.40
C LYS A 343 18.94 -5.83 -23.85
N GLY A 344 17.80 -6.23 -24.43
CA GLY A 344 17.76 -6.68 -25.83
C GLY A 344 18.67 -7.88 -26.13
N LYS A 345 18.74 -8.86 -25.21
CA LYS A 345 19.65 -10.03 -25.27
C LYS A 345 21.16 -9.72 -25.17
N ILE A 346 21.55 -8.45 -25.07
CA ILE A 346 22.95 -8.04 -24.85
C ILE A 346 23.18 -7.81 -23.36
N ARG A 347 24.22 -8.43 -22.79
CA ARG A 347 24.62 -8.28 -21.38
C ARG A 347 25.84 -7.38 -21.27
N LYS A 348 25.69 -6.20 -20.65
CA LYS A 348 26.80 -5.24 -20.41
C LYS A 348 27.05 -5.08 -18.90
N GLN A 349 28.30 -4.81 -18.51
CA GLN A 349 28.65 -4.50 -17.11
C GLN A 349 28.10 -3.11 -16.76
N LYS A 350 27.62 -2.94 -15.53
CA LYS A 350 27.11 -1.64 -15.08
C LYS A 350 28.24 -0.62 -15.03
N ARG A 351 27.92 0.60 -15.48
CA ARG A 351 28.80 1.77 -15.40
C ARG A 351 28.12 2.89 -14.60
N TYR A 352 28.92 3.70 -13.92
CA TYR A 352 28.49 4.91 -13.22
C TYR A 352 28.93 6.12 -14.01
N LEU A 353 28.03 7.08 -14.23
CA LEU A 353 28.37 8.32 -14.90
C LEU A 353 29.39 9.11 -14.07
N SER A 354 30.36 9.74 -14.75
CA SER A 354 31.39 10.55 -14.09
C SER A 354 30.87 11.92 -13.61
N ASP A 355 29.77 12.42 -14.20
CA ASP A 355 29.14 13.69 -13.87
C ASP A 355 27.61 13.63 -14.05
N SER A 356 26.91 14.73 -13.74
CA SER A 356 25.49 14.90 -13.96
C SER A 356 25.14 14.88 -15.45
N LEU A 357 23.93 14.40 -15.77
CA LEU A 357 23.45 14.33 -17.16
C LEU A 357 23.41 15.70 -17.86
N GLN A 358 23.20 16.78 -17.11
CA GLN A 358 23.19 18.14 -17.68
C GLN A 358 24.60 18.56 -18.13
N ASN A 359 25.62 18.30 -17.32
CA ASN A 359 27.01 18.61 -17.65
C ASN A 359 27.51 17.72 -18.80
N LEU A 360 27.21 16.42 -18.76
CA LEU A 360 27.58 15.50 -19.85
C LEU A 360 26.90 15.86 -21.17
N ARG A 361 25.64 16.33 -21.13
CA ARG A 361 24.94 16.86 -22.31
C ARG A 361 25.63 18.10 -22.85
N LYS A 362 26.06 19.03 -21.98
CA LYS A 362 26.77 20.25 -22.39
C LYS A 362 28.08 19.88 -23.10
N LYS A 363 28.88 19.00 -22.50
CA LYS A 363 30.11 18.46 -23.12
C LYS A 363 29.83 17.76 -24.46
N TYR A 364 28.79 16.93 -24.54
CA TYR A 364 28.42 16.26 -25.79
C TYR A 364 28.10 17.24 -26.92
N LEU A 365 27.39 18.33 -26.60
CA LEU A 365 27.04 19.38 -27.57
C LEU A 365 28.22 20.28 -27.93
N GLU A 366 29.21 20.43 -27.05
CA GLU A 366 30.47 21.12 -27.34
C GLU A 366 31.31 20.30 -28.34
N THR A 367 31.39 18.98 -28.15
CA THR A 367 32.10 18.07 -29.07
C THR A 367 31.34 17.84 -30.38
N ASN A 368 30.01 17.93 -30.34
CA ASN A 368 29.14 17.69 -31.51
C ASN A 368 28.24 18.91 -31.78
N PRO A 369 28.81 20.02 -32.31
CA PRO A 369 28.07 21.24 -32.57
C PRO A 369 26.94 21.06 -33.59
N GLN A 370 27.00 20.05 -34.45
CA GLN A 370 25.94 19.71 -35.41
C GLN A 370 24.60 19.36 -34.77
N TYR A 371 24.59 18.99 -33.48
CA TYR A 371 23.36 18.71 -32.72
C TYR A 371 22.93 19.86 -31.81
N LYS A 372 23.70 20.96 -31.79
CA LYS A 372 23.32 22.18 -31.08
C LYS A 372 22.22 22.84 -31.90
N ILE A 373 20.98 22.75 -31.42
CA ILE A 373 19.87 23.50 -32.03
C ILE A 373 20.19 24.98 -31.83
N THR A 374 20.77 25.60 -32.85
CA THR A 374 20.85 27.05 -32.95
C THR A 374 19.42 27.52 -33.19
N SER A 375 18.73 27.89 -32.12
CA SER A 375 17.61 28.80 -32.22
C SER A 375 18.15 30.11 -32.76
N GLN A 376 18.22 30.24 -34.09
CA GLN A 376 18.32 31.51 -34.77
C GLN A 376 16.99 32.23 -34.48
N LEU A 377 17.06 33.23 -33.62
CA LEU A 377 16.04 34.25 -33.45
C LEU A 377 16.49 35.46 -34.28
#